data_AF-A0A061NFB2-F1
#
_entry.id   AF-A0A061NFB2-F1
#
_cell.length_a   1.000
_cell.length_b   1.000
_cell.length_c   1.000
_cell.angle_alpha   90.00
_cell.angle_beta   90.00
_cell.angle_gamma   90.00
#
_symmetry.space_group_name_H-M   'P 1'
#
loop_
_entity.id
_entity.type
_entity.pdbx_description
1 polymer ?
#
loop_
_entity_poly.entity_id
_entity_poly.type
_entity_poly.pdbx_seq_one_letter_code
_entity_poly.pdbx_strand_id
1 'polypeptide(L)' 'MKVILNQDVKGQGKKGEVKDVSEGYARNFLLKNNLAVELFRQP' A
#
# COMPACT_ATOMS: atom_id res chain seq x y z
N MET A 1 -5.81 -5.16 4.64
CA MET A 1 -4.71 -5.66 3.78
C MET A 1 -3.52 -4.78 4.05
N LYS A 2 -2.40 -5.37 4.49
CA LYS A 2 -1.20 -4.60 4.77
C LYS A 2 -0.42 -4.40 3.48
N VAL A 3 -0.02 -3.16 3.24
CA VAL A 3 0.79 -2.75 2.09
C VAL A 3 1.90 -1.82 2.57
N ILE A 4 3.00 -1.78 1.83
CA ILE A 4 4.06 -0.78 2.01
C ILE A 4 4.04 0.17 0.81
N LEU A 5 4.02 1.49 1.08
CA LEU A 5 3.99 2.50 0.04
C LEU A 5 5.33 2.58 -0.70
N ASN A 6 5.31 2.56 -2.04
CA ASN A 6 6.50 2.66 -2.88
C ASN A 6 6.96 4.11 -3.09
N GLN A 7 6.07 5.07 -2.83
CA GLN A 7 6.31 6.50 -2.93
C GLN A 7 5.40 7.29 -1.97
N ASP A 8 5.64 8.59 -1.87
CA ASP A 8 4.73 9.49 -1.14
C ASP A 8 3.36 9.52 -1.82
N VAL A 9 2.31 9.27 -1.05
CA VAL A 9 0.93 9.29 -1.53
C VAL A 9 0.15 10.33 -0.72
N LYS A 10 -0.27 11.41 -1.39
CA LYS A 10 -0.95 12.54 -0.75
C LYS A 10 -2.18 12.06 0.04
N GLY A 11 -2.22 12.42 1.33
CA GLY A 11 -3.31 12.04 2.23
C GLY A 11 -3.31 10.57 2.69
N GLN A 12 -2.32 9.77 2.30
CA GLN A 12 -2.22 8.36 2.68
C GLN A 12 -0.97 8.06 3.51
N GLY A 13 0.20 8.58 3.10
CA GLY A 13 1.45 8.36 3.82
C GLY A 13 2.71 8.64 3.00
N LYS A 14 3.86 8.32 3.60
CA LYS A 14 5.20 8.48 3.00
C LYS A 14 5.73 7.19 2.39
N LYS A 15 6.69 7.30 1.47
CA LYS A 15 7.43 6.14 0.94
C LYS A 15 7.98 5.28 2.08
N GLY A 16 7.77 3.96 2.00
CA GLY A 16 8.20 2.99 3.00
C GLY A 16 7.25 2.82 4.19
N GLU A 17 6.19 3.63 4.29
CA GLU A 17 5.20 3.50 5.35
C GLU A 17 4.30 2.28 5.11
N VAL A 18 4.07 1.49 6.16
CA VAL A 18 3.12 0.37 6.14
C VAL A 18 1.73 0.87 6.50
N LYS A 19 0.75 0.61 5.64
CA LYS A 19 -0.66 0.93 5.88
C LYS A 19 -1.50 -0.34 5.95
N ASP A 20 -2.52 -0.33 6.78
CA ASP A 20 -3.60 -1.32 6.73
C ASP A 20 -4.82 -0.69 6.07
N VAL A 21 -5.20 -1.20 4.90
CA VAL A 21 -6.26 -0.62 4.08
C VAL A 21 -7.26 -1.68 3.64
N SER A 22 -8.41 -1.25 3.13
CA SER A 22 -9.36 -2.19 2.52
C SER A 22 -8.74 -2.88 1.29
N GLU A 23 -9.13 -4.13 1.05
CA GLU A 23 -8.61 -4.90 -0.08
C GLU A 23 -8.94 -4.25 -1.43
N GLY A 24 -10.15 -3.70 -1.58
CA GLY A 24 -10.54 -2.97 -2.78
C GLY A 24 -9.66 -1.75 -3.05
N TYR A 25 -9.30 -0.97 -2.03
CA TYR A 25 -8.40 0.18 -2.19
C TYR A 25 -6.98 -0.25 -2.55
N ALA A 26 -6.47 -1.30 -1.90
CA ALA A 26 -5.18 -1.88 -2.24
C ALA A 26 -5.14 -2.38 -3.69
N ARG A 27 -6.06 -3.25 -4.11
CA ARG A 27 -6.04 -3.86 -5.45
C ARG A 27 -6.40 -2.90 -6.57
N ASN A 28 -7.46 -2.12 -6.41
CA ASN A 28 -8.02 -1.33 -7.51
C ASN A 28 -7.34 0.03 -7.69
N PHE A 29 -6.66 0.53 -6.66
CA PHE A 29 -6.00 1.83 -6.70
C PHE A 29 -4.49 1.74 -6.44
N LEU A 30 -4.07 1.28 -5.25
CA LEU A 30 -2.64 1.35 -4.89
C LEU A 30 -1.77 0.43 -5.76
N LEU A 31 -2.10 -0.85 -5.82
CA LEU A 31 -1.36 -1.87 -6.58
C LEU A 31 -1.49 -1.63 -8.09
N LYS A 32 -2.71 -1.31 -8.58
CA LYS A 32 -2.96 -1.00 -9.99
C LYS A 32 -2.09 0.17 -10.51
N ASN A 33 -1.81 1.16 -9.66
CA ASN A 33 -0.99 2.32 -10.00
C ASN A 33 0.46 2.23 -9.49
N ASN A 34 0.92 1.05 -9.04
CA ASN A 34 2.26 0.81 -8.49
C ASN A 34 2.65 1.71 -7.29
N LEU A 35 1.67 2.26 -6.57
CA LEU A 35 1.86 3.16 -5.43
C LEU A 35 2.27 2.44 -4.15
N ALA A 36 2.00 1.14 -4.07
CA ALA A 36 2.33 0.29 -2.93
C ALA A 36 2.61 -1.14 -3.41
N VAL A 37 3.13 -1.99 -2.53
CA VAL A 37 3.16 -3.44 -2.70
C VAL A 37 2.54 -4.15 -1.51
N GLU A 38 1.97 -5.33 -1.75
CA GLU A 38 1.43 -6.18 -0.69
C GLU A 38 2.53 -6.58 0.28
N LEU A 39 2.24 -6.45 1.58
CA LEU A 39 3.15 -6.88 2.63
C LEU A 39 2.74 -8.28 3.09
N PHE A 40 3.47 -9.30 2.63
CA PHE A 40 3.37 -10.63 3.21
C PHE A 40 4.08 -10.62 4.56
N ARG A 41 3.38 -11.07 5.60
CA ARG A 41 4.01 -11.30 6.91
C ARG A 41 4.97 -12.48 6.69
N GLN A 42 6.28 -12.27 6.90
CA GLN A 42 7.18 -13.41 6.99
C GLN A 42 6.75 -14.27 8.18
N PRO A 43 6.72 -15.62 8.04
CA PRO A 43 6.34 -16.52 9.12
C PRO A 43 7.28 -16.41 10.32
#